data_AF-A0A067GVQ9-F1
#
_entry.id   AF-A0A067GVQ9-F1
#
_cell.length_a   1.000
_cell.length_b   1.000
_cell.length_c   1.000
_cell.angle_alpha   90.00
_cell.angle_beta   90.00
_cell.angle_gamma   90.00
#
_symmetry.space_group_name_H-M   'P 1'
#
loop_
_entity.id
_entity.type
_entity.pdbx_description
1 polymer ?
#
loop_
_entity_poly.entity_id
_entity_poly.type
_entity_poly.pdbx_seq_one_letter_code
_entity_poly.pdbx_strand_id
1 'polypeptide(L)'
;MAAGKPTSKGQAWFCTTGLPSDIVIEVDEMSFHLHKFPLMSKSRKLHQLITEQENKPTMAWKQEKETEIEEEEGEEEEEATCHISIPEDFPGGSETFEMVAKFCYGVKMELSSSNVAPLRCAGEYLEMTEEFAEDNLISKTERFLSQSVFKSLKDSIRALKSCENVV
;
A
#
# COMPACT_ATOMS: atom_id res chain seq x y z
N MET A 1 38.31 -10.97 4.95
CA MET A 1 37.21 -11.49 4.10
C MET A 1 35.99 -11.62 5.00
N ALA A 2 35.11 -10.61 5.02
CA ALA A 2 33.87 -10.67 5.80
C ALA A 2 32.78 -11.24 4.88
N ALA A 3 32.21 -12.37 5.27
CA ALA A 3 31.11 -13.01 4.58
C ALA A 3 29.92 -12.03 4.50
N GLY A 4 29.37 -11.88 3.29
CA GLY A 4 28.17 -11.09 3.06
C GLY A 4 27.04 -11.58 3.97
N LYS A 5 26.36 -10.64 4.63
CA LYS A 5 25.10 -10.92 5.34
C LYS A 5 24.13 -11.53 4.33
N PRO A 6 23.40 -12.61 4.67
CA PRO A 6 22.32 -13.09 3.84
C PRO A 6 21.27 -11.99 3.79
N THR A 7 20.99 -11.47 2.59
CA THR A 7 19.82 -10.63 2.36
C THR A 7 18.59 -11.50 2.68
N SER A 8 17.80 -11.14 3.69
CA SER A 8 16.52 -11.81 3.89
C SER A 8 15.73 -11.60 2.59
N LYS A 9 15.26 -12.69 1.99
CA LYS A 9 14.26 -12.57 0.93
C LYS A 9 13.04 -11.93 1.59
N GLY A 10 12.72 -10.69 1.21
CA GLY A 10 11.52 -10.00 1.69
C GLY A 10 10.30 -10.89 1.51
N GLN A 11 9.36 -10.82 2.46
CA GLN A 11 8.09 -11.52 2.31
C GLN A 11 7.29 -10.84 1.19
N ALA A 12 6.47 -11.59 0.45
CA ALA A 12 5.68 -11.06 -0.64
C ALA A 12 4.21 -11.45 -0.51
N TRP A 13 3.32 -10.49 -0.74
CA TRP A 13 1.88 -10.66 -0.75
C TRP A 13 1.33 -10.45 -2.15
N PHE A 14 0.55 -11.39 -2.66
CA PHE A 14 0.03 -11.35 -4.03
C PHE A 14 -1.50 -11.26 -4.04
N CYS A 15 -2.02 -10.26 -4.74
CA CYS A 15 -3.44 -10.20 -5.04
C CYS A 15 -3.81 -11.22 -6.11
N THR A 16 -4.72 -12.15 -5.82
CA THR A 16 -5.13 -13.24 -6.73
C THR A 16 -6.47 -12.93 -7.41
N THR A 17 -6.50 -11.89 -8.23
CA THR A 17 -7.67 -11.52 -9.06
C THR A 17 -7.74 -12.28 -10.39
N GLY A 18 -6.69 -13.05 -10.72
CA GLY A 18 -6.53 -13.69 -12.03
C GLY A 18 -5.94 -12.79 -13.11
N LEU A 19 -5.64 -11.53 -12.77
CA LEU A 19 -4.90 -10.58 -13.61
C LEU A 19 -3.46 -10.45 -13.11
N PRO A 20 -2.49 -10.12 -14.00
CA PRO A 20 -1.15 -9.77 -13.57
C PRO A 20 -1.17 -8.46 -12.75
N SER A 21 -0.29 -8.37 -11.77
CA SER A 21 -0.10 -7.14 -10.99
C SER A 21 0.55 -6.05 -11.84
N ASP A 22 0.02 -4.84 -11.79
CA ASP A 22 0.52 -3.66 -12.51
C ASP A 22 1.32 -2.71 -11.57
N ILE A 23 1.37 -3.03 -10.27
CA ILE A 23 2.10 -2.26 -9.26
C ILE A 23 2.64 -3.16 -8.14
N VAL A 24 3.83 -2.83 -7.64
CA VAL A 24 4.43 -3.35 -6.42
C VAL A 24 4.56 -2.20 -5.41
N ILE A 25 4.05 -2.41 -4.19
CA ILE A 25 4.23 -1.48 -3.07
C ILE A 25 5.07 -2.15 -1.99
N GLU A 26 6.15 -1.51 -1.56
CA GLU A 26 6.98 -1.98 -0.45
C GLU A 26 6.60 -1.24 0.84
N VAL A 27 6.36 -2.00 1.91
CA VAL A 27 6.14 -1.50 3.27
C VAL A 27 6.91 -2.43 4.22
N ASP A 28 7.82 -1.87 5.01
CA ASP A 28 8.76 -2.63 5.84
C ASP A 28 9.54 -3.69 5.01
N GLU A 29 9.57 -4.94 5.47
CA GLU A 29 10.20 -6.09 4.80
C GLU A 29 9.25 -6.82 3.83
N MET A 30 8.07 -6.23 3.51
CA MET A 30 7.02 -6.85 2.71
C MET A 30 6.79 -6.14 1.37
N SER A 31 6.75 -6.91 0.29
CA SER A 31 6.38 -6.46 -1.06
C SER A 31 4.95 -6.88 -1.40
N PHE A 32 4.09 -5.92 -1.75
CA PHE A 32 2.70 -6.15 -2.12
C PHE A 32 2.52 -6.02 -3.63
N HIS A 33 2.22 -7.13 -4.30
CA HIS A 33 1.89 -7.19 -5.72
C HIS A 33 0.37 -6.96 -5.90
N LEU A 34 0.02 -5.78 -6.40
CA LEU A 34 -1.33 -5.20 -6.36
C LEU A 34 -1.76 -4.70 -7.74
N HIS A 35 -2.90 -3.99 -7.76
CA HIS A 35 -3.48 -3.36 -8.94
C HIS A 35 -3.68 -1.86 -8.67
N LYS A 36 -3.31 -0.98 -9.61
CA LYS A 36 -3.37 0.48 -9.46
C LYS A 36 -4.79 0.97 -9.16
N PHE A 37 -5.77 0.55 -9.97
CA PHE A 37 -7.13 1.10 -9.92
C PHE A 37 -7.80 0.98 -8.53
N PRO A 38 -7.86 -0.19 -7.87
CA PRO A 38 -8.41 -0.32 -6.52
C PRO A 38 -7.78 0.66 -5.51
N LEU A 39 -6.45 0.81 -5.55
CA LEU A 39 -5.72 1.70 -4.65
C LEU A 39 -6.00 3.18 -4.92
N MET A 40 -5.87 3.59 -6.20
CA MET A 40 -6.11 4.96 -6.65
C MET A 40 -7.55 5.41 -6.41
N SER A 41 -8.51 4.49 -6.39
CA SER A 41 -9.93 4.79 -6.15
C SER A 41 -10.26 5.12 -4.68
N LYS A 42 -9.38 4.76 -3.74
CA LYS A 42 -9.64 4.90 -2.29
C LYS A 42 -8.65 5.79 -1.55
N SER A 43 -7.44 5.97 -2.08
CA SER A 43 -6.38 6.78 -1.46
C SER A 43 -5.93 7.89 -2.40
N ARG A 44 -6.11 9.15 -1.96
CA ARG A 44 -5.59 10.32 -2.68
C ARG A 44 -4.07 10.29 -2.78
N LYS A 45 -3.38 9.91 -1.70
CA LYS A 45 -1.92 9.83 -1.68
C LYS A 45 -1.38 8.77 -2.62
N LEU A 46 -1.94 7.56 -2.64
CA LEU A 46 -1.53 6.52 -3.58
C LEU A 46 -1.83 6.94 -5.02
N HIS A 47 -2.97 7.59 -5.27
CA HIS A 47 -3.26 8.16 -6.59
C HIS A 47 -2.17 9.13 -7.07
N GLN A 48 -1.73 10.05 -6.20
CA GLN A 48 -0.66 10.99 -6.53
C GLN A 48 0.68 10.28 -6.76
N LEU A 49 1.11 9.41 -5.84
CA LEU A 49 2.39 8.70 -5.95
C LEU A 49 2.47 7.84 -7.23
N ILE A 50 1.39 7.14 -7.57
CA ILE A 50 1.30 6.33 -8.80
C ILE A 50 1.40 7.23 -10.04
N THR A 51 0.63 8.31 -10.07
CA THR A 51 0.60 9.25 -11.21
C THR A 51 1.96 9.96 -11.38
N GLU A 52 2.61 10.33 -10.29
CA GLU A 52 3.95 10.93 -10.32
C GLU A 52 4.99 9.97 -10.87
N GLN A 53 4.89 8.68 -10.51
CA GLN A 53 5.80 7.66 -10.99
C GLN A 53 5.64 7.37 -12.48
N GLU A 54 4.41 7.30 -12.98
CA GLU A 54 4.12 7.11 -14.40
C GLU A 54 4.58 8.31 -15.25
N ASN A 55 4.56 9.51 -14.68
CA ASN A 55 5.03 10.73 -15.34
C ASN A 55 6.54 10.96 -15.25
N LYS A 56 7.31 10.13 -14.54
CA LYS A 56 8.78 10.22 -14.56
C LYS A 56 9.23 9.80 -15.97
N PRO A 57 9.91 10.69 -16.73
CA PRO A 57 10.34 10.35 -18.07
C PRO A 57 11.28 9.14 -18.01
N THR A 58 10.89 8.04 -18.65
CA THR A 58 11.71 6.87 -18.98
C THR A 58 12.81 7.28 -19.97
N MET A 59 13.72 8.15 -19.53
CA MET A 59 14.84 8.69 -20.33
C MET A 59 16.17 8.13 -19.85
N ALA A 60 16.22 6.84 -19.50
CA ALA A 60 17.47 6.15 -19.15
C ALA A 60 17.78 4.92 -20.02
N TRP A 61 16.84 4.42 -20.83
CA TRP A 61 17.09 3.21 -21.65
C TRP A 61 17.16 3.44 -23.16
N LYS A 62 16.92 4.67 -23.65
CA LYS A 62 17.02 4.96 -25.09
C LYS A 62 18.42 5.38 -25.58
N GLN A 63 19.39 5.63 -24.69
CA GLN A 63 20.69 6.17 -25.11
C GLN A 63 21.79 5.14 -25.40
N GLU A 64 21.56 3.84 -25.18
CA GLU A 64 22.58 2.80 -25.46
C GLU A 64 22.25 1.87 -26.65
N LYS A 65 21.07 1.99 -27.26
CA LYS A 65 20.67 1.19 -28.44
C LYS A 65 20.66 2.02 -29.75
N GLU A 66 21.65 2.89 -29.95
CA GLU A 66 21.95 3.47 -31.27
C GLU A 66 23.25 2.89 -31.82
N THR A 67 23.29 1.58 -32.07
CA THR A 67 24.09 1.02 -33.17
C THR A 67 23.57 -0.37 -33.51
N GLU A 68 23.13 -0.50 -34.76
CA GLU A 68 22.92 -1.73 -35.55
C GLU A 68 21.49 -2.30 -35.60
N ILE A 69 21.10 -2.64 -36.84
CA ILE A 69 19.75 -2.70 -37.42
C ILE A 69 19.30 -4.19 -37.53
N GLU A 70 17.98 -4.39 -37.56
CA GLU A 70 17.20 -5.57 -38.01
C GLU A 70 17.02 -6.63 -36.89
N GLU A 71 15.84 -7.12 -36.51
CA GLU A 71 14.57 -7.35 -37.22
C GLU A 71 13.37 -7.09 -36.29
N GLU A 72 12.19 -6.78 -36.86
CA GLU A 72 10.92 -6.71 -36.14
C GLU A 72 10.55 -8.09 -35.58
N GLU A 73 10.69 -8.28 -34.27
CA GLU A 73 9.74 -9.06 -33.51
C GLU A 73 8.94 -8.07 -32.68
N GLY A 74 7.61 -8.18 -32.70
CA GLY A 74 6.76 -7.34 -31.86
C GLY A 74 7.15 -7.55 -30.41
N GLU A 75 7.96 -6.65 -29.87
CA GLU A 75 8.19 -6.55 -28.43
C GLU A 75 6.80 -6.30 -27.85
N GLU A 76 6.21 -7.32 -27.22
CA GLU A 76 5.15 -7.08 -26.26
C GLU A 76 5.76 -6.05 -25.30
N GLU A 77 5.28 -4.81 -25.37
CA GLU A 77 5.68 -3.77 -24.42
C GLU A 77 5.30 -4.33 -23.04
N GLU A 78 6.24 -4.98 -22.35
CA GLU A 78 6.07 -5.35 -20.95
C GLU A 78 5.82 -4.02 -20.24
N GLU A 79 4.54 -3.74 -19.93
CA GLU A 79 4.16 -2.57 -19.17
C GLU A 79 5.01 -2.58 -17.90
N ALA A 80 5.96 -1.65 -17.81
CA ALA A 80 6.88 -1.58 -16.71
C ALA A 80 6.07 -1.50 -15.40
N THR A 81 6.18 -2.54 -14.57
CA THR A 81 5.44 -2.62 -13.32
C THR A 81 5.82 -1.42 -12.45
N CYS A 82 4.82 -0.65 -12.01
CA CYS A 82 5.03 0.52 -11.17
C CYS A 82 5.55 0.08 -9.79
N HIS A 83 6.56 0.75 -9.22
CA HIS A 83 7.18 0.34 -7.96
C HIS A 83 7.27 1.49 -6.95
N ILE A 84 6.48 1.41 -5.88
CA ILE A 84 6.42 2.46 -4.84
C ILE A 84 6.97 1.90 -3.53
N SER A 85 7.94 2.58 -2.93
CA SER A 85 8.33 2.32 -1.54
C SER A 85 7.64 3.32 -0.61
N ILE A 86 6.87 2.81 0.35
CA ILE A 86 6.35 3.61 1.46
C ILE A 86 7.44 3.67 2.55
N PRO A 87 7.67 4.83 3.18
CA PRO A 87 8.59 4.97 4.30
C PRO A 87 8.38 3.93 5.42
N GLU A 88 9.48 3.59 6.12
CA GLU A 88 9.51 2.61 7.23
C GLU A 88 8.67 3.04 8.45
N ASP A 89 8.22 4.29 8.54
CA ASP A 89 7.35 4.81 9.60
C ASP A 89 5.85 4.74 9.24
N PHE A 90 5.47 3.83 8.32
CA PHE A 90 4.06 3.63 7.99
C PHE A 90 3.26 3.20 9.24
N PRO A 91 2.16 3.88 9.59
CA PRO A 91 1.37 3.56 10.78
C PRO A 91 0.92 2.10 10.85
N GLY A 92 1.46 1.34 11.81
CA GLY A 92 1.13 -0.07 12.00
C GLY A 92 1.78 -1.03 11.01
N GLY A 93 2.74 -0.57 10.21
CA GLY A 93 3.56 -1.38 9.32
C GLY A 93 2.79 -2.17 8.24
N SER A 94 3.47 -3.16 7.69
CA SER A 94 2.98 -4.04 6.62
C SER A 94 1.68 -4.78 6.97
N GLU A 95 1.47 -5.20 8.21
CA GLU A 95 0.22 -5.84 8.65
C GLU A 95 -0.98 -4.90 8.48
N THR A 96 -0.82 -3.64 8.88
CA THR A 96 -1.86 -2.62 8.73
C THR A 96 -2.06 -2.28 7.26
N PHE A 97 -0.98 -2.19 6.48
CA PHE A 97 -1.08 -1.96 5.04
C PHE A 97 -1.84 -3.08 4.32
N GLU A 98 -1.62 -4.35 4.69
CA GLU A 98 -2.38 -5.48 4.13
C GLU A 98 -3.89 -5.30 4.34
N MET A 99 -4.31 -4.87 5.53
CA MET A 99 -5.72 -4.59 5.83
C MET A 99 -6.26 -3.42 4.99
N VAL A 100 -5.45 -2.37 4.78
CA VAL A 100 -5.81 -1.26 3.90
C VAL A 100 -5.92 -1.69 2.45
N ALA A 101 -4.98 -2.50 1.96
CA ALA A 101 -5.02 -3.05 0.61
C ALA A 101 -6.31 -3.85 0.40
N LYS A 102 -6.62 -4.79 1.31
CA LYS A 102 -7.90 -5.54 1.31
C LYS A 102 -9.12 -4.62 1.25
N PHE A 103 -9.12 -3.54 2.04
CA PHE A 103 -10.17 -2.54 2.01
C PHE A 103 -10.32 -1.87 0.63
N CYS A 104 -9.21 -1.54 -0.04
CA CYS A 104 -9.23 -0.98 -1.39
C CYS A 104 -9.87 -1.93 -2.42
N TYR A 105 -9.76 -3.25 -2.22
CA TYR A 105 -10.44 -4.28 -3.02
C TYR A 105 -11.91 -4.52 -2.61
N GLY A 106 -12.46 -3.74 -1.69
CA GLY A 106 -13.83 -3.92 -1.20
C GLY A 106 -14.01 -5.12 -0.28
N VAL A 107 -12.92 -5.73 0.21
CA VAL A 107 -13.01 -6.78 1.24
C VAL A 107 -13.55 -6.15 2.51
N LYS A 108 -14.56 -6.80 3.11
CA LYS A 108 -15.15 -6.34 4.37
C LYS A 108 -14.09 -6.31 5.46
N MET A 109 -13.91 -5.15 6.08
CA MET A 109 -12.99 -4.99 7.20
C MET A 109 -13.57 -5.52 8.52
N GLU A 110 -12.74 -6.21 9.29
CA GLU A 110 -13.02 -6.62 10.66
C GLU A 110 -12.30 -5.69 11.63
N LEU A 111 -13.01 -4.64 12.08
CA LEU A 111 -12.47 -3.70 13.06
C LEU A 111 -12.53 -4.27 14.47
N SER A 112 -11.47 -4.01 15.23
CA SER A 112 -11.30 -4.44 16.62
C SER A 112 -10.59 -3.36 17.43
N SER A 113 -10.65 -3.46 18.75
CA SER A 113 -9.93 -2.54 19.63
C SER A 113 -8.40 -2.67 19.54
N SER A 114 -7.85 -3.67 18.85
CA SER A 114 -6.39 -3.79 18.62
C SER A 114 -5.92 -3.25 17.26
N ASN A 115 -6.79 -3.13 16.25
CA ASN A 115 -6.37 -2.69 14.91
C ASN A 115 -6.89 -1.30 14.52
N VAL A 116 -7.95 -0.81 15.16
CA VAL A 116 -8.62 0.43 14.69
C VAL A 116 -7.74 1.67 14.79
N ALA A 117 -6.88 1.77 15.81
CA ALA A 117 -6.00 2.92 15.97
C ALA A 117 -4.92 2.97 14.84
N PRO A 118 -4.15 1.90 14.59
CA PRO A 118 -3.27 1.84 13.41
C PRO A 118 -3.99 2.12 12.09
N LEU A 119 -5.16 1.52 11.88
CA LEU A 119 -5.95 1.73 10.65
C LEU A 119 -6.42 3.18 10.48
N ARG A 120 -6.80 3.85 11.56
CA ARG A 120 -7.16 5.28 11.50
C ARG A 120 -5.96 6.12 11.10
N CYS A 121 -4.79 5.84 11.66
CA CYS A 121 -3.55 6.56 11.36
C CYS A 121 -3.05 6.28 9.94
N ALA A 122 -3.11 5.02 9.49
CA ALA A 122 -2.84 4.66 8.10
C ALA A 122 -3.81 5.35 7.13
N GLY A 123 -5.09 5.44 7.49
CA GLY A 123 -6.09 6.19 6.73
C GLY A 123 -5.76 7.69 6.60
N GLU A 124 -5.25 8.32 7.67
CA GLU A 124 -4.72 9.69 7.62
C GLU A 124 -3.53 9.77 6.66
N TYR A 125 -2.55 8.89 6.87
CA TYR A 125 -1.30 8.88 6.11
C TYR A 125 -1.57 8.73 4.61
N LEU A 126 -2.53 7.88 4.23
CA LEU A 126 -2.93 7.60 2.85
C LEU A 126 -4.04 8.51 2.34
N GLU A 127 -4.47 9.50 3.11
CA GLU A 127 -5.51 10.47 2.75
C GLU A 127 -6.83 9.82 2.30
N MET A 128 -7.28 8.81 3.04
CA MET A 128 -8.48 8.02 2.75
C MET A 128 -9.73 8.66 3.37
N THR A 129 -10.09 9.86 2.90
CA THR A 129 -11.20 10.67 3.40
C THR A 129 -12.52 10.43 2.64
N GLU A 130 -13.65 10.84 3.24
CA GLU A 130 -14.97 10.79 2.57
C GLU A 130 -15.13 11.82 1.45
N GLU A 131 -14.28 12.86 1.41
CA GLU A 131 -14.21 13.77 0.28
C GLU A 131 -13.61 13.10 -0.97
N PHE A 132 -12.84 12.03 -0.79
CA PHE A 132 -12.21 11.30 -1.90
C PHE A 132 -13.05 10.11 -2.36
N ALA A 133 -13.60 9.32 -1.43
CA ALA A 133 -14.48 8.21 -1.73
C ALA A 133 -15.53 8.01 -0.63
N GLU A 134 -16.75 7.62 -0.98
CA GLU A 134 -17.81 7.37 0.01
C GLU A 134 -17.43 6.24 0.99
N ASP A 135 -17.82 6.40 2.26
CA ASP A 135 -17.62 5.43 3.34
C ASP A 135 -16.14 4.98 3.43
N ASN A 136 -15.21 5.94 3.41
CA ASN A 136 -13.78 5.65 3.37
C ASN A 136 -13.20 5.21 4.73
N LEU A 137 -11.92 4.84 4.74
CA LEU A 137 -11.27 4.23 5.90
C LEU A 137 -11.31 5.11 7.16
N ILE A 138 -11.10 6.43 7.03
CA ILE A 138 -11.12 7.34 8.18
C ILE A 138 -12.51 7.34 8.83
N SER A 139 -13.58 7.58 8.08
CA SER A 139 -14.93 7.66 8.66
C SER A 139 -15.38 6.32 9.26
N LYS A 140 -15.00 5.19 8.65
CA LYS A 140 -15.25 3.84 9.19
C LYS A 140 -14.55 3.61 10.53
N THR A 141 -13.27 3.96 10.63
CA THR A 141 -12.49 3.75 11.86
C THR A 141 -12.95 4.70 12.98
N GLU A 142 -13.25 5.97 12.67
CA GLU A 142 -13.80 6.93 13.64
C GLU A 142 -15.18 6.52 14.16
N ARG A 143 -16.04 5.99 13.27
CA ARG A 143 -17.34 5.45 13.66
C ARG A 143 -17.18 4.27 14.63
N PHE A 144 -16.26 3.35 14.36
CA PHE A 144 -16.01 2.23 15.26
C PHE A 144 -15.43 2.66 16.61
N LEU A 145 -14.50 3.62 16.60
CA LEU A 145 -13.92 4.21 17.82
C LEU A 145 -15.02 4.83 18.70
N SER A 146 -15.84 5.71 18.13
CA SER A 146 -16.89 6.44 18.86
C SER A 146 -18.05 5.54 19.31
N GLN A 147 -18.47 4.60 18.47
CA GLN A 147 -19.66 3.79 18.74
C GLN A 147 -19.36 2.56 19.60
N SER A 148 -18.12 2.04 19.58
CA SER A 148 -17.74 0.81 20.26
C SER A 148 -16.60 1.01 21.26
N VAL A 149 -15.42 1.45 20.80
CA VAL A 149 -14.20 1.44 21.64
C VAL A 149 -14.30 2.38 22.82
N PHE A 150 -14.66 3.65 22.60
CA PHE A 150 -14.67 4.67 23.65
C PHE A 150 -15.77 4.48 24.70
N LYS A 151 -16.71 3.56 24.47
CA LYS A 151 -17.75 3.19 25.44
C LYS A 151 -17.28 2.13 26.44
N SER A 152 -16.08 1.57 26.25
CA SER A 152 -15.52 0.50 27.07
C SER A 152 -14.11 0.85 27.50
N LEU A 153 -13.88 1.07 28.79
CA LEU A 153 -12.53 1.38 29.31
C LEU A 153 -11.52 0.28 28.93
N LYS A 154 -11.95 -0.99 28.95
CA LYS A 154 -11.12 -2.13 28.55
C LYS A 154 -10.68 -2.03 27.10
N ASP A 155 -11.60 -1.68 26.20
CA ASP A 155 -11.30 -1.55 24.78
C ASP A 155 -10.51 -0.29 24.47
N SER A 156 -10.79 0.83 25.15
CA SER A 156 -9.99 2.05 25.07
C SER A 156 -8.53 1.81 25.47
N ILE A 157 -8.29 1.06 26.56
CA ILE A 157 -6.92 0.69 26.97
C ILE A 157 -6.26 -0.19 25.91
N ARG A 158 -7.01 -1.13 25.31
CA ARG A 158 -6.46 -1.98 24.24
C ARG A 158 -6.09 -1.16 23.00
N ALA A 159 -6.94 -0.23 22.59
CA ALA A 159 -6.68 0.66 21.45
C ALA A 159 -5.51 1.59 21.72
N LEU A 160 -5.35 2.08 22.94
CA LEU A 160 -4.19 2.89 23.32
C LEU A 160 -2.89 2.07 23.25
N LYS A 161 -2.91 0.82 23.71
CA LYS A 161 -1.74 -0.07 23.63
C LYS A 161 -1.34 -0.38 22.19
N SER A 162 -2.29 -0.52 21.27
CA SER A 162 -1.95 -0.78 19.87
C SER A 162 -1.30 0.40 19.14
N CYS A 163 -1.31 1.60 19.73
CA CYS A 163 -0.55 2.75 19.22
C CYS A 163 0.97 2.59 19.39
N GLU A 164 1.47 1.62 20.15
CA GLU A 164 2.92 1.32 20.22
C GLU A 164 3.51 0.99 18.83
N ASN A 165 2.67 0.51 17.90
CA ASN A 165 3.08 0.16 16.54
C ASN A 165 2.85 1.32 15.53
N VAL A 166 2.52 2.52 16.01
CA VAL A 166 2.16 3.69 15.18
C VAL A 166 3.20 4.82 15.28
N VAL A 167 4.18 4.68 16.19
CA VAL A 167 5.15 5.72 16.57
C VAL A 167 6.57 5.28 16.26
#